data_AF-A0A3S4J9Q5-F1
#
_entry.id   AF-A0A3S4J9Q5-F1
#
_cell.length_a   1.000
_cell.length_b   1.000
_cell.length_c   1.000
_cell.angle_alpha   90.00
_cell.angle_beta   90.00
_cell.angle_gamma   90.00
#
_symmetry.space_group_name_H-M   'P 1'
#
loop_
_entity.id
_entity.type
_entity.pdbx_description
1 polymer ?
#
loop_
_entity_poly.entity_id
_entity_poly.type
_entity_poly.pdbx_seq_one_letter_code
_entity_poly.pdbx_strand_id
1 'polypeptide(L)' 'MYDNLKSLGITNPEEIDRYSLRQEANNDILKIYFQKDRGEFFAKSVKFKYPTPA' A
#
# COMPACT_ATOMS: atom_id res chain seq x y z
N MET A 1 -7.48 11.12 -11.36
CA MET A 1 -8.11 9.87 -10.84
C MET A 1 -7.05 9.08 -10.11
N TYR A 2 -7.36 8.71 -8.87
CA TYR A 2 -6.46 8.19 -7.84
C TYR A 2 -5.22 9.04 -7.56
N ASP A 3 -5.42 10.36 -7.43
CA ASP A 3 -4.31 11.31 -7.29
C ASP A 3 -3.52 11.08 -5.98
N ASN A 4 -4.20 10.60 -4.93
CA ASN A 4 -3.57 10.19 -3.67
C ASN A 4 -2.66 8.96 -3.83
N LEU A 5 -3.02 7.99 -4.69
CA LEU A 5 -2.16 6.82 -4.93
C LEU A 5 -0.94 7.22 -5.77
N LYS A 6 -1.14 8.11 -6.75
CA LYS A 6 -0.04 8.68 -7.54
C LYS A 6 0.93 9.49 -6.69
N SER A 7 0.43 10.29 -5.75
CA SER A 7 1.30 11.05 -4.82
C SER A 7 2.11 10.13 -3.89
N LEU A 8 1.64 8.91 -3.65
CA LEU A 8 2.35 7.87 -2.90
C LEU A 8 3.33 7.06 -3.77
N GLY A 9 3.48 7.40 -5.06
CA GLY A 9 4.34 6.69 -6.01
C GLY A 9 3.70 5.47 -6.65
N ILE A 10 2.40 5.24 -6.46
CA ILE A 10 1.67 4.14 -7.07
C ILE A 10 1.14 4.61 -8.44
N THR A 11 1.82 4.18 -9.50
CA THR A 11 1.52 4.61 -10.87
C THR A 11 0.40 3.80 -11.52
N ASN A 12 0.26 2.53 -11.13
CA ASN A 12 -0.71 1.59 -11.69
C ASN A 12 -1.64 1.03 -10.60
N PRO A 13 -2.75 1.72 -10.26
CA PRO A 13 -3.68 1.26 -9.23
C PRO A 13 -4.35 -0.09 -9.53
N GLU A 14 -4.48 -0.46 -10.81
CA GLU A 14 -5.06 -1.74 -11.26
C GLU A 14 -4.22 -2.95 -10.83
N GLU A 15 -2.93 -2.76 -10.53
CA GLU A 15 -2.04 -3.81 -10.04
C GLU A 15 -2.25 -4.07 -8.54
N ILE A 16 -3.08 -3.30 -7.84
CA ILE A 16 -3.36 -3.53 -6.42
C ILE A 16 -4.25 -4.77 -6.29
N ASP A 17 -3.76 -5.78 -5.57
CA ASP A 17 -4.53 -6.96 -5.21
C ASP A 17 -5.35 -6.71 -3.93
N ARG A 18 -4.71 -6.15 -2.90
CA ARG A 18 -5.35 -5.83 -1.63
C ARG A 18 -4.58 -4.79 -0.83
N TYR A 19 -5.25 -4.18 0.13
CA TYR A 19 -4.63 -3.31 1.13
C TYR A 19 -5.05 -3.70 2.54
N SER A 20 -4.26 -3.30 3.53
CA SER A 20 -4.59 -3.41 4.95
C SER A 20 -4.18 -2.13 5.67
N LEU A 21 -5.07 -1.61 6.51
CA LEU A 21 -4.81 -0.50 7.41
C LEU A 21 -4.85 -1.04 8.85
N ARG A 22 -3.78 -0.80 9.61
CA ARG A 22 -3.70 -1.22 11.01
C ARG A 22 -3.17 -0.06 11.85
N GLN A 23 -3.71 0.09 13.04
CA GLN A 23 -3.17 1.03 14.02
C GLN A 23 -2.14 0.29 14.88
N GLU A 24 -0.93 0.82 14.93
CA GLU A 24 0.16 0.32 15.78
C GLU A 24 0.63 1.45 16.68
N ALA A 25 0.25 1.37 17.97
CA ALA A 25 0.43 2.44 18.95
C ALA A 25 -0.18 3.76 18.44
N ASN A 26 0.65 4.78 18.20
CA ASN A 26 0.23 6.10 17.72
C ASN A 26 0.46 6.28 16.21
N ASN A 27 0.41 5.19 15.44
CA ASN A 27 0.63 5.24 14.00
C ASN A 27 -0.37 4.39 13.24
N ASP A 28 -0.82 4.91 12.11
CA ASP A 28 -1.57 4.18 11.11
C ASP A 28 -0.59 3.59 10.09
N ILE A 29 -0.64 2.27 9.94
CA ILE A 29 0.17 1.53 8.99
C ILE A 29 -0.73 1.08 7.84
N LEU A 30 -0.49 1.67 6.67
CA LEU A 30 -1.09 1.25 5.42
C LEU A 30 -0.12 0.33 4.68
N LYS A 31 -0.49 -0.93 4.48
CA LYS A 31 0.25 -1.87 3.65
C LYS A 31 -0.56 -2.25 2.43
N ILE A 32 0.01 -2.06 1.24
CA ILE A 32 -0.60 -2.38 -0.04
C ILE A 32 0.16 -3.54 -0.67
N TYR A 33 -0.57 -4.55 -1.11
CA TYR A 33 -0.08 -5.73 -1.81
C TYR A 33 -0.47 -5.62 -3.28
N PHE A 34 0.51 -5.82 -4.15
CA PHE A 34 0.28 -5.85 -5.59
C PHE A 34 0.03 -7.27 -6.07
N GLN A 35 -0.60 -7.39 -7.23
CA GLN A 35 -0.72 -8.64 -7.95
C GLN A 35 0.67 -9.18 -8.24
N LYS A 36 0.77 -10.51 -8.22
CA LYS A 36 2.03 -11.21 -8.46
C LYS A 36 2.23 -11.36 -9.96
N ASP A 37 3.35 -10.86 -10.47
CA ASP A 37 3.70 -11.04 -11.87
C ASP A 37 3.96 -12.52 -12.19
N ARG A 38 3.67 -12.91 -13.43
CA ARG A 38 3.82 -14.28 -13.89
C ARG A 38 5.32 -14.67 -13.86
N GLY A 39 5.70 -15.50 -12.90
CA GLY A 39 7.09 -15.96 -12.71
C GLY A 39 7.79 -15.39 -11.48
N GLU A 40 7.20 -14.41 -10.78
CA GLU A 40 7.72 -14.02 -9.47
C GLU A 40 7.45 -15.14 -8.43
N PHE A 41 8.15 -15.14 -7.30
CA PHE A 41 7.86 -16.06 -6.19
C PHE A 41 6.96 -15.41 -5.13
N PHE A 42 7.07 -14.09 -4.96
CA PHE A 42 6.33 -13.31 -3.97
C PHE A 42 5.68 -12.10 -4.60
N ALA A 43 4.50 -11.71 -4.09
CA ALA A 43 3.87 -10.46 -4.45
C ALA A 43 4.64 -9.27 -3.88
N LYS A 44 4.79 -8.20 -4.67
CA LYS A 44 5.36 -6.92 -4.20
C LYS A 44 4.41 -6.27 -3.20
N SER A 45 4.97 -5.51 -2.26
CA SER A 45 4.16 -4.71 -1.33
C SER A 45 4.88 -3.43 -0.93
N VAL A 46 4.10 -2.39 -0.63
CA VAL A 46 4.59 -1.14 -0.04
C VAL A 46 3.96 -0.92 1.33
N LYS A 47 4.72 -0.31 2.25
CA LYS A 47 4.28 0.00 3.61
C LYS A 47 4.46 1.49 3.85
N PHE A 48 3.38 2.16 4.19
CA PHE A 48 3.34 3.54 4.63
C PHE A 48 3.02 3.60 6.12
N LYS A 49 3.67 4.50 6.83
CA LYS A 49 3.46 4.74 8.26
C LYS A 49 3.09 6.21 8.42
N TYR A 50 1.93 6.46 8.98
CA TYR A 50 1.40 7.79 9.26
C TYR A 50 1.26 7.96 10.77
N PRO A 51 1.68 9.09 11.34
CA PRO A 51 1.34 9.42 12.73
C PRO A 51 -0.18 9.55 12.86
N THR A 52 -0.78 8.87 13.83
CA THR A 52 -2.19 9.08 14.15
C THR A 52 -2.29 10.37 14.96
N PRO A 53 -3.09 11.36 14.53
CA PRO A 53 -3.33 12.55 15.33
C PRO A 53 -3.93 12.13 16.69
N ALA A 54 -3.35 12.64 17.78
CA ALA A 54 -3.84 12.43 19.14
C ALA A 54 -5.16 13.16 19.40
#